data_AF-A0A7V5PNK7-F1
#
_entry.id   AF-A0A7V5PNK7-F1
#
_cell.length_a   1.000
_cell.length_b   1.000
_cell.length_c   1.000
_cell.angle_alpha   90.00
_cell.angle_beta   90.00
_cell.angle_gamma   90.00
#
_symmetry.space_group_name_H-M   'P 1'
#
loop_
_entity.id
_entity.type
_entity.pdbx_description
1 polymer ?
#
loop_
_entity_poly.entity_id
_entity_poly.type
_entity_poly.pdbx_seq_one_letter_code
_entity_poly.pdbx_strand_id
1 'polypeptide(L)'
;MDMDALINEMKKVKVYIMSPTKLDDLLNSVEEIVFERDTLISGFIRILRHGDYFMTQETSDKNEVVLRLYSTKEEAEALVRDHLDTYDQMWDGCGCKVDYYS
;
A
#
# COMPACT_ATOMS: atom_id res chain seq x y z
N MET A 1 19.11 -0.80 -1.17
CA MET A 1 18.77 -0.68 0.27
C MET A 1 19.07 -2.02 0.95
N ASP A 2 19.42 -2.04 2.23
CA ASP A 2 19.55 -3.31 2.97
C ASP A 2 18.17 -3.77 3.45
N MET A 3 17.60 -4.78 2.78
CA MET A 3 16.25 -5.27 3.04
C MET A 3 16.14 -6.07 4.33
N ASP A 4 17.18 -6.81 4.71
CA ASP A 4 17.20 -7.57 5.96
C ASP A 4 17.21 -6.64 7.16
N ALA A 5 17.96 -5.55 7.09
CA ALA A 5 17.95 -4.49 8.10
C ALA A 5 16.56 -3.86 8.21
N LEU A 6 15.94 -3.49 7.08
CA LEU A 6 14.61 -2.90 7.05
C LEU A 6 13.54 -3.82 7.66
N ILE A 7 13.52 -5.10 7.27
CA ILE A 7 12.57 -6.08 7.80
C ILE A 7 12.74 -6.22 9.32
N ASN A 8 13.97 -6.21 9.83
CA ASN A 8 14.24 -6.26 11.27
C ASN A 8 13.76 -5.01 12.02
N GLU A 9 13.79 -3.83 11.39
CA GLU A 9 13.16 -2.62 11.95
C GLU A 9 11.63 -2.75 11.94
N MET A 10 11.06 -3.16 10.80
CA MET A 10 9.62 -3.33 10.64
C MET A 10 9.04 -4.39 11.58
N LYS A 11 9.78 -5.43 11.97
CA LYS A 11 9.33 -6.40 12.99
C LYS A 11 9.06 -5.78 14.36
N LYS A 12 9.65 -4.63 14.67
CA LYS A 12 9.52 -3.96 15.98
C LYS A 12 8.35 -2.97 16.02
N VAL A 13 7.79 -2.62 14.85
CA VAL A 13 6.78 -1.58 14.72
C VAL A 13 5.62 -2.06 13.86
N LYS A 14 4.40 -1.63 14.16
CA LYS A 14 3.24 -2.00 13.33
C LYS A 14 3.25 -1.30 11.97
N VAL A 15 3.79 -0.08 11.93
CA VAL A 15 3.84 0.78 10.75
C VAL A 15 5.22 1.42 10.70
N TYR A 16 5.87 1.32 9.54
CA TYR A 16 7.14 1.96 9.27
C TYR A 16 6.93 3.08 8.26
N ILE A 17 7.45 4.28 8.56
CA ILE A 17 7.29 5.46 7.71
C ILE A 17 8.66 5.85 7.18
N MET A 18 8.75 6.09 5.87
CA MET A 18 9.99 6.50 5.22
C MET A 18 9.77 7.64 4.23
N SER A 19 10.86 8.33 3.91
CA SER A 19 10.87 9.40 2.90
C SER A 19 10.52 8.86 1.51
N PRO A 20 9.75 9.60 0.70
CA PRO A 20 9.43 9.22 -0.69
C PRO A 20 10.68 9.11 -1.56
N THR A 21 11.76 9.83 -1.23
CA THR A 21 13.04 9.76 -1.97
C THR A 21 13.71 8.38 -1.92
N LYS A 22 13.30 7.52 -0.98
CA LYS A 22 13.84 6.15 -0.83
C LYS A 22 12.92 5.10 -1.46
N LEU A 23 11.80 5.50 -2.07
CA LEU A 23 10.85 4.57 -2.67
C LEU A 23 11.48 3.82 -3.84
N ASP A 24 12.18 4.52 -4.73
CA ASP A 24 12.86 3.87 -5.86
C ASP A 24 13.93 2.87 -5.39
N ASP A 25 14.68 3.21 -4.34
CA ASP A 25 15.65 2.29 -3.75
C ASP A 25 14.98 1.03 -3.18
N LEU A 26 13.81 1.17 -2.55
CA LEU A 26 13.03 0.05 -2.04
C LEU A 26 12.51 -0.83 -3.18
N LEU A 27 11.90 -0.22 -4.20
CA LEU A 27 11.34 -0.92 -5.37
C LEU A 27 12.40 -1.62 -6.22
N ASN A 28 13.65 -1.14 -6.20
CA ASN A 28 14.77 -1.82 -6.84
C ASN A 28 15.42 -2.91 -5.97
N SER A 29 15.15 -2.92 -4.66
CA SER A 29 15.73 -3.90 -3.71
C SER A 29 14.78 -5.05 -3.36
N VAL A 30 13.48 -4.90 -3.64
CA VAL A 30 12.48 -5.96 -3.49
C VAL A 30 12.70 -7.07 -4.52
N GLU A 31 12.43 -8.32 -4.15
CA GLU A 31 12.54 -9.43 -5.11
C GLU A 31 11.41 -9.43 -6.13
N GLU A 32 10.20 -9.07 -5.68
CA GLU A 32 8.99 -9.16 -6.50
C GLU A 32 7.93 -8.16 -6.05
N ILE A 33 7.29 -7.51 -7.02
CA ILE A 33 6.06 -6.74 -6.81
C ILE A 33 4.90 -7.68 -7.12
N VAL A 34 4.26 -8.20 -6.09
CA VAL A 34 3.17 -9.19 -6.18
C VAL A 34 1.88 -8.53 -6.66
N PHE A 35 1.67 -7.27 -6.29
CA PHE A 35 0.50 -6.48 -6.66
C PHE A 35 0.87 -5.02 -6.73
N GLU A 36 0.31 -4.31 -7.71
CA GLU A 36 0.38 -2.86 -7.83
C GLU A 36 -0.94 -2.34 -8.39
N ARG A 37 -1.50 -1.31 -7.77
CA ARG A 37 -2.66 -0.58 -8.29
C ARG A 37 -2.54 0.90 -7.96
N ASP A 38 -2.84 1.74 -8.94
CA ASP A 38 -3.04 3.16 -8.71
C ASP A 38 -4.41 3.37 -8.05
N THR A 39 -4.44 3.97 -6.87
CA THR A 39 -5.68 4.30 -6.15
C THR A 39 -6.32 5.58 -6.68
N LEU A 40 -5.62 6.36 -7.52
CA LEU A 40 -6.03 7.68 -8.03
C LEU A 40 -6.33 8.74 -6.95
N ILE A 41 -6.20 8.39 -5.68
CA ILE A 41 -6.46 9.25 -4.52
C ILE A 41 -5.18 9.44 -3.72
N SER A 42 -4.54 8.34 -3.30
CA SER A 42 -3.34 8.34 -2.46
C SER A 42 -2.13 7.72 -3.18
N GLY A 43 -2.14 7.74 -4.52
CA GLY A 43 -1.09 7.15 -5.35
C GLY A 43 -1.17 5.62 -5.39
N PHE A 44 -0.04 4.96 -5.50
CA PHE A 44 0.00 3.50 -5.64
C PHE A 44 -0.10 2.77 -4.30
N ILE A 45 -0.90 1.71 -4.31
CA ILE A 45 -0.87 0.66 -3.29
C ILE A 45 -0.18 -0.58 -3.89
N ARG A 46 0.81 -1.11 -3.18
CA ARG A 46 1.62 -2.25 -3.65
C ARG A 46 1.72 -3.33 -2.60
N ILE A 47 1.83 -4.58 -3.05
CA ILE A 47 2.30 -5.71 -2.24
C ILE A 47 3.67 -6.11 -2.77
N LEU A 48 4.65 -6.09 -1.90
CA LEU A 48 6.06 -6.34 -2.15
C LEU A 48 6.45 -7.65 -1.45
N ARG A 49 7.23 -8.52 -2.11
CA ARG A 49 7.76 -9.75 -1.51
C ARG A 49 9.27 -9.72 -1.43
N HIS A 50 9.81 -10.13 -0.29
CA HIS A 50 11.24 -10.33 -0.10
C HIS A 50 11.46 -11.50 0.88
N GLY A 51 12.11 -12.56 0.41
CA GLY A 51 12.16 -13.84 1.12
C GLY A 51 10.75 -14.37 1.45
N ASP A 52 10.54 -14.72 2.72
CA ASP A 52 9.28 -15.24 3.26
C ASP A 52 8.31 -14.15 3.72
N TYR A 53 8.66 -12.87 3.57
CA TYR A 53 7.86 -11.75 4.06
C TYR A 53 7.17 -10.99 2.93
N PHE A 54 5.99 -10.47 3.27
CA PHE A 54 5.20 -9.59 2.42
C PHE A 54 5.12 -8.21 3.06
N MET A 55 5.19 -7.16 2.24
CA MET A 55 5.05 -5.79 2.71
C MET A 55 4.02 -5.06 1.87
N THR A 56 3.10 -4.35 2.52
CA THR A 56 2.24 -3.39 1.81
C THR A 56 2.94 -2.05 1.79
N GLN A 57 3.01 -1.42 0.60
CA GLN A 57 3.49 -0.07 0.44
C GLN A 57 2.34 0.84 0.00
N GLU A 58 2.20 1.97 0.71
CA GLU A 58 1.24 3.03 0.41
C GLU A 58 1.93 4.39 0.48
N THR A 59 1.32 5.40 -0.12
CA THR A 59 1.73 6.80 0.06
C THR A 59 0.69 7.51 0.92
N SER A 60 1.12 8.18 1.98
CA SER A 60 0.25 8.97 2.84
C SER A 60 -0.18 10.29 2.18
N ASP A 61 -1.18 10.94 2.75
CA ASP A 61 -1.61 12.31 2.40
C ASP A 61 -0.50 13.36 2.58
N LYS A 62 0.53 13.05 3.38
CA LYS A 62 1.72 13.88 3.60
C LYS A 62 2.88 13.54 2.68
N ASN A 63 2.64 12.73 1.64
CA ASN A 63 3.65 12.26 0.70
C ASN A 63 4.76 11.43 1.37
N GLU A 64 4.43 10.69 2.43
CA GLU A 64 5.35 9.74 3.09
C GLU A 64 5.06 8.33 2.60
N VAL A 65 6.08 7.49 2.53
CA VAL A 65 5.92 6.08 2.17
C VAL A 65 5.64 5.29 3.43
N VAL A 66 4.48 4.64 3.47
CA VAL A 66 4.01 3.83 4.60
C VAL A 66 4.20 2.36 4.25
N LEU A 67 4.91 1.64 5.10
CA LEU A 67 5.15 0.21 4.98
C LEU A 67 4.55 -0.55 6.16
N ARG A 68 3.95 -1.71 5.88
CA ARG A 68 3.53 -2.70 6.89
C ARG A 68 4.01 -4.08 6.50
N LEU A 69 4.48 -4.85 7.48
CA LEU A 69 5.06 -6.19 7.28
C LEU A 69 4.03 -7.28 7.62
N TYR A 70 4.03 -8.35 6.84
CA TYR A 70 3.18 -9.52 6.97
C TYR A 70 3.99 -10.80 6.78
N SER A 71 3.55 -11.87 7.44
CA SER A 71 4.20 -13.18 7.32
C SER A 71 3.61 -14.00 6.17
N THR A 72 2.43 -13.61 5.68
CA THR A 72 1.72 -14.31 4.61
C THR A 72 1.20 -13.33 3.57
N LYS A 73 1.00 -13.83 2.36
CA LYS A 73 0.45 -13.05 1.25
C LYS A 73 -1.00 -12.65 1.54
N GLU A 74 -1.76 -13.57 2.11
CA GLU A 74 -3.18 -13.44 2.36
C GLU A 74 -3.48 -12.30 3.36
N GLU A 75 -2.63 -12.11 4.38
CA GLU A 75 -2.75 -11.00 5.32
C GLU A 75 -2.50 -9.65 4.64
N ALA A 76 -1.50 -9.57 3.75
CA ALA A 76 -1.21 -8.36 2.98
C ALA A 76 -2.34 -8.04 2.01
N GLU A 77 -2.86 -9.06 1.30
CA GLU A 77 -3.99 -8.93 0.38
C GLU A 77 -5.28 -8.51 1.09
N ALA A 78 -5.54 -9.03 2.29
CA ALA A 78 -6.71 -8.66 3.08
C ALA A 78 -6.71 -7.16 3.42
N LEU A 79 -5.56 -6.60 3.81
CA LEU A 79 -5.45 -5.16 4.09
C LEU A 79 -5.59 -4.31 2.82
N VAL A 80 -4.93 -4.70 1.72
CA VAL A 80 -5.05 -3.99 0.45
C VAL A 80 -6.50 -4.00 -0.04
N ARG A 81 -7.21 -5.11 0.11
CA ARG A 81 -8.63 -5.22 -0.26
C ARG A 81 -9.50 -4.30 0.59
N ASP A 82 -9.36 -4.31 1.91
CA ASP A 82 -10.12 -3.45 2.83
C ASP A 82 -9.94 -1.95 2.51
N HIS A 83 -8.70 -1.55 2.18
CA HIS A 83 -8.42 -0.17 1.78
C HIS A 83 -9.00 0.18 0.40
N LEU A 84 -8.88 -0.72 -0.58
CA LEU A 84 -9.49 -0.51 -1.90
C LEU A 84 -11.02 -0.45 -1.83
N ASP A 85 -11.64 -1.31 -1.02
CA ASP A 85 -13.08 -1.29 -0.77
C ASP A 85 -13.50 0.04 -0.11
N THR A 86 -12.69 0.56 0.81
CA THR A 86 -12.91 1.88 1.41
C THR A 86 -12.83 3.00 0.36
N TYR A 87 -11.85 2.97 -0.54
CA TYR A 87 -11.74 3.95 -1.63
C TYR A 87 -12.90 3.86 -2.63
N ASP A 88 -13.33 2.64 -2.98
CA ASP A 88 -14.48 2.44 -3.87
C ASP A 88 -15.77 2.94 -3.21
N GLN A 89 -15.97 2.73 -1.90
CA GLN A 89 -17.10 3.29 -1.15
C GLN A 89 -17.06 4.82 -1.03
N MET A 90 -15.88 5.43 -0.93
CA MET A 90 -15.73 6.89 -1.00
C MET A 90 -16.19 7.43 -2.36
N TRP A 91 -16.00 6.67 -3.44
CA TRP A 91 -16.45 7.03 -4.77
C TRP A 91 -17.95 6.78 -5.00
N ASP A 92 -18.53 5.78 -4.33
CA ASP A 92 -19.97 5.50 -4.32
C ASP A 92 -20.77 6.53 -3.46
N GLY A 93 -20.05 7.35 -2.71
CA GLY A 93 -20.58 8.46 -1.89
C GLY A 93 -20.81 9.78 -2.65
N CYS A 94 -21.32 9.75 -3.87
CA CYS A 94 -21.91 10.94 -4.50
C CYS A 94 -23.25 10.58 -5.16
N GLY A 95 -24.31 10.51 -4.35
CA GLY A 95 -25.68 10.47 -4.81
C GLY A 95 -26.05 11.78 -5.52
N CYS A 96 -25.62 11.94 -6.77
CA CYS A 96 -26.21 12.91 -7.67
C CYS A 96 -27.66 12.48 -7.96
N LYS A 97 -28.63 13.24 -7.47
CA LYS A 97 -30.03 13.12 -7.90
C LYS A 97 -30.10 13.55 -9.37
N VAL A 98 -30.17 12.58 -10.27
CA VAL A 98 -30.44 12.83 -11.70
C VAL A 98 -31.96 12.81 -11.88
N ASP A 99 -32.57 13.99 -11.86
CA ASP A 99 -33.96 14.15 -12.27
C ASP A 99 -34.03 14.09 -13.81
N TYR A 100 -34.58 13.00 -14.36
CA TYR A 100 -34.94 12.91 -15.77
C TYR A 100 -36.24 13.68 -16.00
N TYR A 101 -36.17 14.78 -16.77
CA TYR A 101 -37.37 15.40 -17.32
C TYR A 101 -37.77 14.63 -18.58
N SER A 102 -38.92 13.96 -18.52
CA SER A 102 -39.65 13.36 -19.65
C SER A 102 -40.58 14.37 -20.30
#